data_AF-A0A849R379-F1
#
_entry.id   AF-A0A849R379-F1
#
_cell.length_a   1.000
_cell.length_b   1.000
_cell.length_c   1.000
_cell.angle_alpha   90.00
_cell.angle_beta   90.00
_cell.angle_gamma   90.00
#
_symmetry.space_group_name_H-M   'P 1'
#
loop_
_entity.id
_entity.type
_entity.pdbx_description
1 polymer ?
#
loop_
_entity_poly.entity_id
_entity_poly.type
_entity_poly.pdbx_seq_one_letter_code
_entity_poly.pdbx_strand_id
1 'polypeptide(L)'
;EIIPYVGWSFKLGDDWRLDTQYSRYFYDGNIYSFNGDYSEFYLFLHYKDLLTAQASYAEDFYGLKGAAFFYELTGRYPLTDFLQISSTIGYAHTQGILLDDYEYWNVGLTGTYKFISMDLRYHDARELEFGDQLALPADHANTLKATVVFSLSVGF
;
A
#
# COMPACT_ATOMS: atom_id res chain seq x y z
N GLU A 1 6.52 15.22 -5.82
CA GLU A 1 6.59 14.76 -4.43
C GLU A 1 7.97 14.18 -4.12
N ILE A 2 8.35 14.14 -2.85
CA ILE A 2 9.58 13.52 -2.34
C ILE A 2 9.21 12.72 -1.09
N ILE A 3 9.70 11.47 -0.97
CA ILE A 3 9.37 10.59 0.14
C ILE A 3 10.67 10.04 0.77
N PRO A 4 11.38 10.81 1.61
CA PRO A 4 12.49 10.24 2.38
C PRO A 4 11.97 9.22 3.39
N TYR A 5 12.77 8.16 3.58
CA TYR A 5 12.49 7.13 4.55
C TYR A 5 13.76 6.67 5.27
N VAL A 6 13.58 6.15 6.47
CA VAL A 6 14.61 5.41 7.23
C VAL A 6 13.99 4.12 7.72
N GLY A 7 14.76 3.04 7.75
CA GLY A 7 14.26 1.76 8.22
C GLY A 7 15.34 0.86 8.77
N TRP A 8 14.90 -0.15 9.52
CA TRP A 8 15.73 -1.18 10.12
C TRP A 8 15.13 -2.55 9.85
N SER A 9 16.00 -3.53 9.61
CA SER A 9 15.64 -4.92 9.39
C SER A 9 16.20 -5.79 10.52
N PHE A 10 15.36 -6.63 11.08
CA PHE A 10 15.66 -7.54 12.18
C PHE A 10 15.43 -8.98 11.72
N LYS A 11 16.50 -9.79 11.72
CA LYS A 11 16.36 -11.24 11.55
C LYS A 11 15.81 -11.83 12.86
N LEU A 12 14.58 -12.34 12.83
CA LEU A 12 13.94 -12.97 14.00
C LEU A 12 14.20 -14.48 14.06
N GLY A 13 14.51 -15.10 12.91
CA GLY A 13 14.86 -16.50 12.76
C GLY A 13 15.31 -16.78 11.33
N ASP A 14 15.48 -18.05 10.97
CA ASP A 14 15.88 -18.41 9.60
C ASP A 14 14.79 -18.11 8.57
N ASP A 15 13.53 -18.20 9.00
CA ASP A 15 12.37 -18.03 8.13
C ASP A 15 11.67 -16.68 8.30
N TRP A 16 11.99 -15.94 9.37
CA TRP A 16 11.25 -14.74 9.79
C TRP A 16 12.13 -13.50 9.83
N ARG A 17 11.62 -12.42 9.24
CA ARG A 17 12.23 -11.09 9.26
C ARG A 17 11.19 -10.05 9.64
N LEU A 18 11.56 -9.13 10.51
CA LEU A 18 10.76 -7.95 10.83
C LEU A 18 11.47 -6.72 10.28
N ASP A 19 10.80 -5.96 9.43
CA ASP A 19 11.28 -4.67 8.97
C ASP A 19 10.42 -3.56 9.57
N THR A 20 11.06 -2.45 9.91
CA THR A 20 10.41 -1.23 10.39
C THR A 20 10.84 -0.08 9.52
N GLN A 21 9.93 0.83 9.20
CA GLN A 21 10.22 2.01 8.38
C GLN A 21 9.46 3.21 8.90
N TYR A 22 10.10 4.37 8.84
CA TYR A 22 9.46 5.66 9.01
C TYR A 22 9.69 6.48 7.74
N SER A 23 8.61 6.97 7.16
CA SER A 23 8.61 7.75 5.93
C SER A 23 7.95 9.11 6.17
N ARG A 24 8.43 10.13 5.47
CA ARG A 24 7.77 11.44 5.41
C ARG A 24 7.38 11.72 3.97
N TYR A 25 6.12 12.03 3.72
CA TYR A 25 5.62 12.43 2.41
C TYR A 25 5.70 13.96 2.31
N PHE A 26 6.36 14.45 1.25
CA PHE A 26 6.36 15.85 0.87
C PHE A 26 5.68 16.00 -0.49
N TYR A 27 4.46 16.50 -0.50
CA TYR A 27 3.68 16.73 -1.71
C TYR A 27 4.03 18.09 -2.32
N ASP A 28 3.98 18.15 -3.64
CA ASP A 28 4.07 19.43 -4.35
C ASP A 28 2.66 20.00 -4.49
N GLY A 29 2.34 21.00 -3.66
CA GLY A 29 1.01 21.61 -3.58
C GLY A 29 0.10 21.01 -2.51
N ASN A 30 -1.17 21.40 -2.56
CA ASN A 30 -2.17 20.99 -1.57
C ASN A 30 -2.91 19.73 -2.05
N ILE A 31 -3.18 18.82 -1.10
CA ILE A 31 -4.07 17.66 -1.27
C ILE A 31 -5.36 17.97 -0.51
N TYR A 32 -6.52 17.86 -1.17
CA TYR A 32 -7.84 18.21 -0.61
C TYR A 32 -7.92 19.64 -0.04
N SER A 33 -7.20 20.59 -0.65
CA SER A 33 -7.04 21.97 -0.17
C SER A 33 -6.22 22.14 1.13
N PHE A 34 -5.60 21.08 1.65
CA PHE A 34 -4.70 21.09 2.81
C PHE A 34 -3.25 20.84 2.39
N ASN A 35 -2.29 21.21 3.24
CA ASN A 35 -0.93 20.72 3.07
C ASN A 35 -0.96 19.20 3.29
N GLY A 36 -0.68 18.44 2.23
CA GLY A 36 -0.81 16.98 2.24
C GLY A 36 0.35 16.26 2.90
N ASP A 37 1.34 16.96 3.46
CA ASP A 37 2.55 16.34 3.98
C ASP A 37 2.26 15.60 5.29
N TYR A 38 2.48 14.29 5.30
CA TYR A 38 2.28 13.46 6.49
C TYR A 38 3.45 12.50 6.72
N SER A 39 3.55 12.00 7.93
CA SER A 39 4.52 10.96 8.29
C SER A 39 3.81 9.65 8.51
N GLU A 40 4.46 8.56 8.15
CA GLU A 40 3.91 7.22 8.28
C GLU A 40 4.95 6.25 8.81
N PHE A 41 4.54 5.45 9.78
CA PHE A 41 5.31 4.37 10.34
C PHE A 41 4.80 3.04 9.81
N TYR A 42 5.72 2.15 9.43
CA TYR A 42 5.43 0.86 8.85
C TYR A 42 6.10 -0.26 9.64
N LEU A 43 5.38 -1.37 9.76
CA LEU A 43 5.87 -2.66 10.23
C LEU A 43 5.61 -3.70 9.15
N PHE A 44 6.63 -4.51 8.84
CA PHE A 44 6.52 -5.62 7.90
C PHE A 44 7.04 -6.89 8.56
N LEU A 45 6.21 -7.93 8.58
CA LEU A 45 6.60 -9.25 9.03
C LEU A 45 6.63 -10.20 7.83
N HIS A 46 7.82 -10.67 7.50
CA HIS A 46 8.06 -11.55 6.36
C HIS A 46 8.26 -13.00 6.82
N TYR A 47 7.69 -13.94 6.05
CA TYR A 47 7.91 -15.37 6.20
C TYR A 47 8.40 -15.97 4.87
N LYS A 48 9.64 -16.48 4.86
CA LYS A 48 10.29 -17.20 3.74
C LYS A 48 10.21 -16.51 2.36
N ASP A 49 10.07 -15.17 2.34
CA ASP A 49 9.75 -14.39 1.14
C ASP A 49 8.42 -14.78 0.44
N LEU A 50 7.64 -15.69 1.02
CA LEU A 50 6.35 -16.16 0.50
C LEU A 50 5.19 -15.31 0.99
N LEU A 51 5.23 -14.89 2.25
CA LEU A 51 4.19 -14.10 2.89
C LEU A 51 4.78 -12.85 3.51
N THR A 52 4.05 -11.75 3.43
CA THR A 52 4.35 -10.50 4.12
C THR A 52 3.07 -9.95 4.71
N ALA A 53 3.03 -9.81 6.03
CA ALA A 53 2.03 -9.01 6.71
C ALA A 53 2.58 -7.60 6.91
N GLN A 54 1.79 -6.58 6.62
CA GLN A 54 2.14 -5.18 6.79
C GLN A 54 1.10 -4.50 7.67
N ALA A 55 1.58 -3.63 8.54
CA ALA A 55 0.75 -2.65 9.22
C ALA A 55 1.41 -1.27 9.09
N SER A 56 0.63 -0.23 8.84
CA SER A 56 1.13 1.14 8.85
C SER A 56 0.18 2.10 9.56
N TYR A 57 0.76 3.19 10.03
CA TYR A 57 0.10 4.21 10.84
C TYR A 57 0.61 5.60 10.46
N ALA A 58 -0.32 6.50 10.16
CA ALA A 58 -0.06 7.92 9.95
C ALA A 58 -0.91 8.73 10.94
N GLU A 59 -0.31 9.61 11.73
CA GLU A 59 -1.02 10.41 12.75
C GLU A 59 -1.83 11.58 12.17
N ASP A 60 -1.37 12.15 11.06
CA ASP A 60 -1.96 13.33 10.41
C ASP A 60 -2.10 13.07 8.91
N PHE A 61 -2.90 12.07 8.54
CA PHE A 61 -2.99 11.60 7.16
C PHE A 61 -3.48 12.72 6.23
N TYR A 62 -2.68 13.05 5.21
CA TYR A 62 -2.88 14.19 4.30
C TYR A 62 -3.12 15.56 4.98
N GLY A 63 -2.63 15.77 6.22
CA GLY A 63 -2.81 17.04 6.93
C GLY A 63 -4.25 17.30 7.40
N LEU A 64 -5.08 16.26 7.44
CA LEU A 64 -6.50 16.33 7.77
C LEU A 64 -6.78 16.15 9.28
N LYS A 65 -5.74 16.14 10.13
CA LYS A 65 -5.80 16.08 11.59
C LYS A 65 -6.48 14.83 12.14
N GLY A 66 -6.21 13.68 11.53
CA GLY A 66 -6.52 12.40 12.14
C GLY A 66 -5.61 11.28 11.70
N ALA A 67 -5.72 10.19 12.45
CA ALA A 67 -4.93 8.99 12.26
C ALA A 67 -5.52 8.00 11.24
N ALA A 68 -4.68 7.53 10.31
CA ALA A 68 -4.99 6.43 9.41
C ALA A 68 -4.19 5.18 9.78
N PHE A 69 -4.84 4.01 9.67
CA PHE A 69 -4.22 2.71 9.83
C PHE A 69 -4.44 1.85 8.59
N PHE A 70 -3.39 1.18 8.14
CA PHE A 70 -3.48 0.26 7.00
C PHE A 70 -2.95 -1.10 7.41
N TYR A 71 -3.61 -2.14 6.93
CA TYR A 71 -3.22 -3.53 7.15
C TYR A 71 -3.22 -4.25 5.82
N GLU A 72 -2.14 -4.98 5.51
CA GLU A 72 -2.07 -5.81 4.31
C GLU A 72 -1.52 -7.19 4.60
N LEU A 73 -1.98 -8.16 3.82
CA LEU A 73 -1.35 -9.46 3.69
C LEU A 73 -1.06 -9.72 2.22
N THR A 74 0.22 -9.88 1.90
CA THR A 74 0.71 -10.19 0.56
C THR A 74 1.27 -11.61 0.52
N GLY A 75 0.82 -12.39 -0.46
CA GLY A 75 1.40 -13.68 -0.81
C GLY A 75 2.07 -13.64 -2.17
N ARG A 76 3.24 -14.30 -2.27
CA ARG A 76 4.01 -14.45 -3.51
C ARG A 76 4.48 -15.89 -3.63
N TYR A 77 4.32 -16.47 -4.81
CA TYR A 77 4.75 -17.83 -5.05
C TYR A 77 5.40 -17.95 -6.45
N PRO A 78 6.66 -18.42 -6.52
CA PRO A 78 7.30 -18.69 -7.81
C PRO A 78 6.68 -19.96 -8.41
N LEU A 79 5.98 -19.81 -9.54
CA LEU A 79 5.43 -20.93 -10.30
C LEU A 79 6.52 -21.63 -11.11
N THR A 80 7.48 -20.84 -11.60
CA THR A 80 8.69 -21.27 -12.32
C THR A 80 9.83 -20.30 -12.02
N ASP A 81 11.01 -20.54 -12.58
CA ASP A 81 12.16 -19.62 -12.46
C ASP A 81 11.94 -18.24 -13.10
N PHE A 82 10.93 -18.10 -13.97
CA PHE A 82 10.64 -16.84 -14.68
C PHE A 82 9.26 -16.28 -14.35
N LEU A 83 8.36 -17.05 -13.73
CA LEU A 83 6.96 -16.69 -13.53
C LEU A 83 6.59 -16.77 -12.05
N GLN A 84 5.99 -15.70 -11.54
CA GLN A 84 5.50 -15.59 -10.16
C GLN A 84 4.02 -15.23 -10.16
N ILE A 85 3.24 -15.86 -9.28
CA ILE A 85 1.91 -15.38 -8.90
C ILE A 85 1.99 -14.61 -7.60
N SER A 86 1.23 -13.53 -7.50
CA SER A 86 1.11 -12.77 -6.25
C SER A 86 -0.30 -12.27 -6.04
N SER A 87 -0.69 -12.13 -4.78
CA SER A 87 -1.95 -11.56 -4.37
C SER A 87 -1.76 -10.75 -3.11
N THR A 88 -2.49 -9.66 -2.98
CA THR A 88 -2.54 -8.84 -1.78
C THR A 88 -3.99 -8.60 -1.42
N ILE A 89 -4.30 -8.68 -0.14
CA ILE A 89 -5.54 -8.16 0.43
C ILE A 89 -5.17 -7.13 1.50
N GLY A 90 -5.89 -6.03 1.54
CA GLY A 90 -5.66 -4.96 2.48
C GLY A 90 -6.94 -4.30 2.96
N TYR A 91 -6.82 -3.60 4.07
CA TYR A 91 -7.86 -2.82 4.69
C TYR A 91 -7.29 -1.51 5.20
N ALA A 92 -7.92 -0.42 4.80
CA ALA A 92 -7.61 0.93 5.22
C ALA A 92 -8.68 1.41 6.20
N HIS A 93 -8.26 1.71 7.42
CA HIS A 93 -9.08 2.35 8.42
C HIS A 93 -8.71 3.83 8.49
N THR A 94 -9.62 4.69 8.04
CA THR A 94 -9.41 6.13 7.90
C THR A 94 -10.56 6.95 8.50
N GLN A 95 -11.42 6.30 9.29
CA GLN A 95 -12.56 6.92 9.96
C GLN A 95 -12.17 8.22 10.68
N GLY A 96 -12.96 9.27 10.42
CA GLY A 96 -12.78 10.60 10.98
C GLY A 96 -11.90 11.53 10.14
N ILE A 97 -11.35 11.05 9.02
CA ILE A 97 -10.46 11.80 8.12
C ILE A 97 -10.92 11.70 6.67
N LEU A 98 -11.24 10.49 6.23
CA LEU A 98 -11.92 10.21 4.98
C LEU A 98 -13.31 9.62 5.27
N LEU A 99 -14.18 9.61 4.27
CA LEU A 99 -15.58 9.19 4.41
C LEU A 99 -15.70 7.72 4.76
N ASP A 100 -14.90 6.88 4.11
CA ASP A 100 -15.07 5.44 4.16
C ASP A 100 -13.75 4.73 4.46
N ASP A 101 -13.85 3.74 5.34
CA ASP A 101 -12.88 2.68 5.35
C ASP A 101 -13.01 1.89 4.04
N TYR A 102 -11.93 1.30 3.56
CA TYR A 102 -12.01 0.51 2.34
C TYR A 102 -11.17 -0.75 2.43
N GLU A 103 -11.72 -1.82 1.88
CA GLU A 103 -10.97 -3.02 1.58
C GLU A 103 -10.48 -2.96 0.13
N TYR A 104 -9.32 -3.52 -0.13
CA TYR A 104 -8.79 -3.64 -1.46
C TYR A 104 -8.06 -4.96 -1.62
N TRP A 105 -8.01 -5.44 -2.85
CA TRP A 105 -7.24 -6.62 -3.17
C TRP A 105 -6.72 -6.54 -4.58
N ASN A 106 -5.68 -7.32 -4.84
CA ASN A 106 -5.18 -7.50 -6.18
C ASN A 106 -4.63 -8.91 -6.35
N VAL A 107 -4.61 -9.37 -7.60
CA VAL A 107 -3.98 -10.62 -7.99
C VAL A 107 -3.29 -10.42 -9.33
N GLY A 108 -2.07 -10.94 -9.46
CA GLY A 108 -1.29 -10.74 -10.67
C GLY A 108 -0.27 -11.83 -10.95
N LEU A 109 0.15 -11.86 -12.20
CA LEU A 109 1.23 -12.68 -12.71
C LEU A 109 2.37 -11.78 -13.17
N THR A 110 3.56 -12.05 -12.65
CA THR A 110 4.79 -11.34 -13.03
C THR A 110 5.73 -12.31 -13.72
N GLY A 111 6.09 -12.00 -14.97
CA GLY A 111 7.09 -12.73 -15.75
C GLY A 111 8.38 -11.93 -15.85
N THR A 112 9.52 -12.49 -15.42
CA THR A 112 10.83 -11.83 -15.49
C THR A 112 11.80 -12.66 -16.33
N TYR A 113 12.40 -12.04 -17.34
CA TYR A 113 13.42 -12.65 -18.18
C TYR A 113 14.55 -11.65 -18.45
N LYS A 114 15.75 -11.97 -17.95
CA LYS A 114 16.94 -11.11 -18.02
C LYS A 114 16.65 -9.73 -17.42
N PHE A 115 16.69 -8.69 -18.24
CA PHE A 115 16.49 -7.29 -17.88
C PHE A 115 15.04 -6.81 -18.05
N ILE A 116 14.11 -7.70 -18.43
CA ILE A 116 12.71 -7.36 -18.71
C ILE A 116 11.81 -8.05 -17.68
N SER A 117 10.90 -7.28 -17.09
CA SER A 117 9.79 -7.79 -16.28
C SER A 117 8.46 -7.28 -16.83
N MET A 118 7.49 -8.17 -16.97
CA MET A 118 6.11 -7.88 -17.35
C MET A 118 5.18 -8.30 -16.22
N ASP A 119 4.22 -7.45 -15.86
CA ASP A 119 3.20 -7.76 -14.84
C ASP A 119 1.81 -7.48 -15.41
N LEU A 120 0.90 -8.42 -15.21
CA LEU A 120 -0.53 -8.25 -15.47
C LEU A 120 -1.27 -8.46 -14.15
N ARG A 121 -2.01 -7.45 -13.70
CA ARG A 121 -2.63 -7.43 -12.38
C ARG A 121 -4.04 -6.89 -12.43
N TYR A 122 -4.94 -7.62 -11.79
CA TYR A 122 -6.28 -7.14 -11.48
C TYR A 122 -6.26 -6.47 -10.11
N HIS A 123 -6.85 -5.30 -10.02
CA HIS A 123 -7.05 -4.55 -8.78
C HIS A 123 -8.53 -4.29 -8.57
N ASP A 124 -8.96 -4.32 -7.32
CA ASP A 124 -10.32 -3.97 -6.92
C ASP A 124 -10.32 -3.41 -5.50
N ALA A 125 -11.29 -2.53 -5.23
CA ALA A 125 -11.47 -1.92 -3.94
C ALA A 125 -12.96 -1.68 -3.68
N ARG A 126 -13.34 -1.77 -2.41
CA ARG A 126 -14.71 -1.55 -1.96
C ARG A 126 -14.71 -0.66 -0.74
N GLU A 127 -15.43 0.45 -0.84
CA GLU A 127 -15.77 1.33 0.27
C GLU A 127 -16.72 0.62 1.24
N LEU A 128 -16.46 0.80 2.53
CA LEU A 128 -17.23 0.28 3.64
C LEU A 128 -17.81 1.49 4.37
N GLU A 129 -19.06 1.81 4.06
CA GLU A 129 -19.75 2.96 4.66
C GLU A 129 -20.00 2.74 6.16
N PHE A 130 -19.45 3.63 7.00
CA PHE A 130 -19.70 3.67 8.44
C PHE A 130 -19.93 5.10 8.94
N GLY A 131 -21.16 5.59 8.85
CA GLY A 131 -21.70 6.67 9.72
C GLY A 131 -21.18 8.10 9.55
N ASP A 132 -22.10 9.06 9.71
CA ASP A 132 -22.02 10.53 9.63
C ASP A 132 -20.94 11.15 8.72
N GLN A 133 -21.41 11.53 7.53
CA GLN A 133 -20.71 12.30 6.50
C GLN A 133 -20.01 13.54 7.08
N LEU A 134 -18.70 13.45 7.30
CA LEU A 134 -17.86 14.64 7.23
C LEU A 134 -17.94 15.14 5.78
N ALA A 135 -18.30 16.42 5.59
CA ALA A 135 -18.30 17.03 4.27
C ALA A 135 -16.86 17.10 3.76
N LEU A 136 -16.40 16.07 3.07
CA LEU A 136 -15.13 16.13 2.36
C LEU A 136 -15.25 17.15 1.22
N PRO A 137 -14.14 17.81 0.86
CA PRO A 137 -14.13 18.67 -0.31
C PRO A 137 -14.46 17.83 -1.58
N ALA A 138 -14.94 18.51 -2.62
CA ALA A 138 -15.44 17.87 -3.84
C ALA A 138 -14.38 17.07 -4.63
N ASP A 139 -13.11 17.14 -4.24
CA ASP A 139 -11.95 16.50 -4.85
C ASP A 139 -11.41 15.29 -4.06
N HIS A 140 -12.18 14.73 -3.12
CA HIS A 140 -11.77 13.53 -2.38
C HIS A 140 -11.46 12.35 -3.33
N ALA A 141 -10.43 11.56 -2.99
CA ALA A 141 -10.12 10.36 -3.75
C ALA A 141 -11.27 9.36 -3.63
N ASN A 142 -11.62 8.76 -4.76
CA ASN A 142 -12.53 7.62 -4.80
C ASN A 142 -11.70 6.33 -4.78
N THR A 143 -12.25 5.25 -4.24
CA THR A 143 -11.61 3.96 -4.38
C THR A 143 -11.46 3.56 -5.85
N LEU A 144 -10.36 2.86 -6.14
CA LEU A 144 -10.08 2.40 -7.49
C LEU A 144 -11.15 1.39 -7.92
N LYS A 145 -11.85 1.68 -9.01
CA LYS A 145 -12.74 0.69 -9.64
C LYS A 145 -11.94 -0.51 -10.12
N ALA A 146 -12.57 -1.69 -10.08
CA ALA A 146 -12.10 -2.91 -10.71
C ALA A 146 -11.38 -2.63 -12.05
N THR A 147 -10.07 -2.88 -12.09
CA THR A 147 -9.25 -2.56 -13.26
C THR A 147 -8.15 -3.58 -13.47
N VAL A 148 -7.73 -3.72 -14.72
CA VAL A 148 -6.57 -4.54 -15.10
C VAL A 148 -5.45 -3.61 -15.52
N VAL A 149 -4.31 -3.73 -14.85
CA VAL A 149 -3.10 -2.98 -15.13
C VAL A 149 -2.07 -3.91 -15.76
N PHE A 150 -1.50 -3.47 -16.87
CA PHE A 150 -0.32 -4.07 -17.46
C PHE A 150 0.87 -3.13 -17.21
N SER A 151 1.99 -3.68 -16.73
CA SER A 151 3.23 -2.92 -16.58
C SER A 151 4.43 -3.66 -17.19
N LEU A 152 5.38 -2.88 -17.68
CA LEU A 152 6.64 -3.34 -18.27
C LEU A 152 7.78 -2.56 -17.63
N SER A 153 8.73 -3.29 -17.05
CA SER A 153 9.92 -2.72 -16.42
C SER A 153 11.17 -3.24 -17.12
N VAL A 154 12.14 -2.35 -17.34
CA VAL A 154 13.44 -2.67 -17.95
C VAL A 154 14.54 -2.19 -17.00
N GLY A 155 15.36 -3.11 -16.48
CA GLY A 155 16.48 -2.80 -15.59
C GLY A 155 17.82 -2.98 -16.31
N PHE A 156 18.69 -1.98 -16.27
CA PHE A 156 20.04 -2.00 -16.85
C PHE A 156 21.13 -2.08 -15.79
#